data_AF-A0A7S2BIN5-F1
#
_entry.id   AF-A0A7S2BIN5-F1
#
_cell.length_a   1.000
_cell.length_b   1.000
_cell.length_c   1.000
_cell.angle_alpha   90.00
_cell.angle_beta   90.00
_cell.angle_gamma   90.00
#
_symmetry.space_group_name_H-M   'P 1'
#
loop_
_entity.id
_entity.type
_entity.pdbx_description
1 polymer ?
#
loop_
_entity_poly.entity_id
_entity_poly.type
_entity_poly.pdbx_seq_one_letter_code
_entity_poly.pdbx_strand_id
1 'polypeptide(L)'
;AVGRCDVIVAELLGSFADNEFMCAITGTVRALFLDPGEGANNIVIPDQFTAYAAPVTSPLMYETLLRLKRPLDAPYICSLTPDARLLTNPRKVWSGCCDT
;
A
#
# COMPACT_ATOMS: atom_id res chain seq x y z
N ALA A 1 19.21 -23.80 -13.69
CA ALA A 1 18.46 -22.67 -14.28
C ALA A 1 17.56 -22.11 -13.21
N VAL A 2 17.52 -20.80 -13.02
CA VAL A 2 16.51 -20.17 -12.16
C VAL A 2 15.16 -20.39 -12.86
N GLY A 3 14.18 -20.96 -12.16
CA GLY A 3 12.86 -21.24 -12.73
C GLY A 3 12.15 -19.94 -13.15
N ARG A 4 11.38 -20.00 -14.24
CA ARG A 4 10.42 -18.95 -14.60
C ARG A 4 9.07 -19.24 -13.94
N CYS A 5 8.22 -18.23 -13.83
CA CYS A 5 6.84 -18.36 -13.38
C CYS A 5 5.87 -17.66 -14.34
N ASP A 6 4.65 -18.19 -14.42
CA ASP A 6 3.53 -17.56 -15.14
C ASP A 6 2.73 -16.61 -14.23
N VAL A 7 2.78 -16.84 -12.91
CA VAL A 7 1.99 -16.10 -11.92
C VAL A 7 2.87 -15.66 -10.76
N ILE A 8 2.78 -14.37 -10.41
CA ILE A 8 3.31 -13.80 -9.18
C ILE A 8 2.13 -13.48 -8.26
N VAL A 9 2.16 -14.04 -7.05
CA VAL A 9 1.23 -13.66 -5.97
C VAL A 9 2.05 -13.00 -4.88
N ALA A 10 1.70 -11.76 -4.54
CA ALA A 10 2.41 -10.96 -3.56
C ALA A 10 1.43 -10.24 -2.64
N GLU A 11 1.54 -10.49 -1.34
CA GLU A 11 0.85 -9.73 -0.31
C GLU A 11 1.91 -8.82 0.33
N LEU A 12 2.07 -7.62 -0.24
CA LEU A 12 3.03 -6.61 0.19
C LEU A 12 2.33 -5.25 0.35
N LEU A 13 1.02 -5.27 0.61
CA LEU A 13 0.23 -4.06 0.78
C LEU A 13 0.20 -3.69 2.26
N GLY A 14 0.67 -2.48 2.56
CA GLY A 14 0.51 -1.91 3.89
C GLY A 14 -0.84 -1.22 4.09
N SER A 15 -1.05 -0.63 5.27
CA SER A 15 -2.27 0.13 5.58
C SER A 15 -2.52 1.34 4.67
N PHE A 16 -1.49 1.81 3.95
CA PHE A 16 -1.58 2.86 2.95
C PHE A 16 -1.19 2.35 1.55
N ALA A 17 -1.53 1.08 1.27
CA ALA A 17 -1.21 0.37 0.04
C ALA A 17 0.30 0.19 -0.21
N ASP A 18 0.98 1.12 -0.87
CA ASP A 18 2.37 0.95 -1.31
C ASP A 18 3.44 1.36 -0.30
N ASN A 19 3.05 1.70 0.93
CA ASN A 19 3.97 2.05 2.00
C ASN A 19 4.92 0.90 2.43
N GLU A 20 4.72 -0.30 1.89
CA GLU A 20 5.59 -1.48 2.05
C GLU A 20 6.27 -1.90 0.73
N PHE A 21 6.35 -0.98 -0.23
CA PHE A 21 7.14 -1.10 -1.47
C PHE A 21 6.65 -2.15 -2.49
N MET A 22 5.35 -2.48 -2.48
CA MET A 22 4.70 -3.43 -3.41
C MET A 22 5.18 -3.28 -4.87
N CYS A 23 5.08 -2.09 -5.47
CA CYS A 23 5.47 -1.87 -6.87
C CYS A 23 6.96 -2.16 -7.13
N ALA A 24 7.85 -1.71 -6.23
CA ALA A 24 9.29 -1.86 -6.42
C ALA A 24 9.73 -3.33 -6.31
N ILE A 25 9.18 -4.06 -5.34
CA ILE A 25 9.49 -5.47 -5.12
C ILE A 25 8.91 -6.30 -6.26
N THR A 26 7.63 -6.15 -6.56
CA THR A 26 6.95 -6.93 -7.60
C THR A 26 7.50 -6.65 -9.00
N GLY A 27 7.87 -5.41 -9.32
CA GLY A 27 8.54 -5.08 -10.58
C GLY A 27 9.90 -5.78 -10.73
N THR A 28 10.67 -5.88 -9.64
CA THR A 28 11.94 -6.62 -9.63
C THR A 28 11.72 -8.12 -9.82
N VAL A 29 10.75 -8.70 -9.12
CA VAL A 29 10.40 -10.14 -9.25
C VAL A 29 9.91 -10.43 -10.67
N ARG A 30 9.09 -9.57 -11.26
CA ARG A 30 8.63 -9.67 -12.65
C ARG A 30 9.79 -9.73 -13.62
N ALA A 31 10.73 -8.79 -13.54
CA ALA A 31 11.89 -8.74 -14.43
C ALA A 31 12.79 -9.99 -14.31
N LEU A 32 12.86 -10.59 -13.12
CA LEU A 32 13.71 -11.75 -12.85
C LEU A 32 13.04 -13.09 -13.18
N PHE A 33 11.73 -13.22 -12.99
CA PHE A 33 11.07 -14.53 -12.94
C PHE A 33 9.90 -14.71 -13.92
N LEU A 34 9.25 -13.66 -14.42
CA LEU A 34 8.17 -13.85 -15.40
C LEU A 34 8.71 -14.34 -16.74
N ASP A 35 7.94 -15.18 -17.43
CA ASP A 35 8.28 -15.71 -18.74
C ASP A 35 8.25 -14.59 -19.81
N PRO A 36 9.38 -14.30 -20.50
CA PRO A 36 9.39 -13.29 -21.57
C PRO A 36 8.88 -13.80 -22.93
N GLY A 37 8.45 -15.07 -23.04
CA GLY A 37 8.00 -15.67 -24.30
C GLY A 37 6.84 -14.91 -24.96
N GLU A 38 6.89 -14.76 -26.29
CA GLU A 38 5.76 -14.23 -27.07
C GLU A 38 4.50 -15.08 -26.83
N GLY A 39 3.44 -14.44 -26.33
CA GLY A 39 2.17 -15.12 -26.00
C GLY A 39 2.05 -15.63 -24.56
N ALA A 40 3.05 -15.40 -23.69
CA ALA A 40 2.95 -15.73 -22.27
C ALA A 40 1.85 -14.90 -21.58
N ASN A 41 0.92 -15.58 -20.90
CA ASN A 41 -0.13 -14.94 -20.11
C ASN A 41 0.33 -14.73 -18.67
N ASN A 42 1.25 -13.78 -18.49
CA ASN A 42 1.81 -13.45 -17.18
C ASN A 42 0.78 -12.75 -16.29
N ILE A 43 0.61 -13.21 -15.06
CA ILE A 43 -0.36 -12.66 -14.11
C ILE A 43 0.35 -12.18 -12.84
N VAL A 44 -0.01 -10.99 -12.37
CA VAL A 44 0.41 -10.46 -11.06
C VAL A 44 -0.84 -10.28 -10.20
N ILE A 45 -0.81 -10.78 -8.96
CA ILE A 45 -1.93 -10.67 -8.02
C ILE A 45 -1.43 -10.08 -6.69
N PRO A 46 -1.96 -8.92 -6.22
CA PRO A 46 -2.79 -7.99 -6.98
C PRO A 46 -1.98 -7.22 -8.04
N ASP A 47 -2.62 -6.89 -9.17
CA ASP A 47 -2.05 -6.11 -10.27
C ASP A 47 -2.13 -4.59 -10.03
N GLN A 48 -3.10 -4.16 -9.21
CA GLN A 48 -3.37 -2.76 -8.91
C GLN A 48 -3.83 -2.55 -7.48
N PHE A 49 -3.59 -1.35 -6.97
CA PHE A 49 -4.08 -0.91 -5.66
C PHE A 49 -4.45 0.58 -5.71
N THR A 50 -5.18 1.04 -4.69
CA THR A 50 -5.51 2.46 -4.53
C THR A 50 -5.48 2.85 -3.07
N ALA A 51 -4.71 3.88 -2.74
CA ALA A 51 -4.67 4.50 -1.43
C ALA A 51 -5.74 5.61 -1.34
N TYR A 52 -6.38 5.72 -0.18
CA TYR A 52 -7.41 6.71 0.13
C TYR A 52 -7.02 7.51 1.37
N ALA A 53 -7.42 8.77 1.42
CA ALA A 53 -7.27 9.61 2.61
C ALA A 53 -8.54 10.42 2.88
N ALA A 54 -8.78 10.68 4.16
CA ALA A 54 -9.81 11.59 4.65
C ALA A 54 -9.22 12.44 5.78
N PRO A 55 -9.52 13.74 5.84
CA PRO A 55 -9.23 14.54 7.02
C PRO A 55 -10.06 14.03 8.22
N VAL A 56 -9.41 13.86 9.36
CA VAL A 56 -10.02 13.37 10.61
C VAL A 56 -9.84 14.42 11.70
N THR A 57 -10.86 14.63 12.51
CA THR A 57 -10.74 15.36 13.79
C THR A 57 -10.82 14.37 14.94
N SER A 58 -9.85 14.45 15.86
CA SER A 58 -9.86 13.73 17.14
C SER A 58 -8.89 14.41 18.11
N PRO A 59 -9.39 15.22 19.06
CA PRO A 59 -8.56 15.77 20.13
C PRO A 59 -7.84 14.68 20.94
N LEU A 60 -8.52 13.56 21.23
CA LEU A 60 -7.93 12.49 22.05
C LEU A 60 -6.75 11.81 21.36
N MET A 61 -6.84 11.57 20.05
CA MET A 61 -5.74 11.00 19.28
C MET A 61 -4.55 11.95 19.21
N TYR A 62 -4.79 13.24 18.98
CA TYR A 62 -3.75 14.27 18.95
C TYR A 62 -3.00 14.36 20.29
N GLU A 63 -3.74 14.47 21.40
CA GLU A 63 -3.16 14.48 22.76
C GLU A 63 -2.38 13.20 23.06
N THR A 64 -2.88 12.04 22.61
CA THR A 64 -2.20 10.76 22.78
C THR A 64 -0.86 10.74 22.04
N LEU A 65 -0.81 11.21 20.79
CA LEU A 65 0.44 11.29 20.02
C LEU A 65 1.45 12.23 20.68
N LEU A 66 1.00 13.40 21.17
CA LEU A 66 1.85 14.34 21.90
C LEU A 66 2.41 13.74 23.20
N ARG A 67 1.57 13.07 23.99
CA ARG A 67 1.98 12.42 25.24
C ARG A 67 2.98 11.30 25.01
N LEU A 68 2.80 10.52 23.94
CA LEU A 68 3.74 9.48 23.52
C LEU A 68 5.01 10.04 22.88
N LYS A 69 5.14 11.38 22.76
CA LYS A 69 6.26 12.08 22.11
C LYS A 69 6.52 11.55 20.70
N ARG A 70 5.45 11.21 19.98
CA ARG A 70 5.52 10.69 18.61
C ARG A 70 5.69 11.86 17.63
N PRO A 71 6.60 11.78 16.65
CA PRO A 71 6.76 12.80 15.61
C PRO A 71 5.47 12.99 14.79
N LEU A 72 4.99 14.22 14.61
CA LEU A 72 3.72 14.47 13.89
C LEU A 72 3.88 14.56 12.37
N ASP A 73 5.11 14.46 11.87
CA ASP A 73 5.49 14.48 10.46
C ASP A 73 5.66 13.08 9.84
N ALA A 74 5.33 12.03 10.59
CA ALA A 74 5.38 10.63 10.16
C ALA A 74 4.00 9.96 10.20
N PRO A 75 3.74 8.96 9.32
CA PRO A 75 2.50 8.18 9.37
C PRO A 75 2.49 7.20 10.54
N TYR A 76 1.28 6.87 11.02
CA TYR A 76 1.05 5.88 12.06
C TYR A 76 -0.03 4.89 11.66
N ILE A 77 0.17 3.62 11.99
CA ILE A 77 -0.88 2.61 11.94
C ILE A 77 -1.57 2.63 13.31
N CYS A 78 -2.84 3.03 13.35
CA CYS A 78 -3.64 3.04 14.56
C CYS A 78 -5.12 2.85 14.26
N SER A 79 -5.84 2.29 15.23
CA SER A 79 -7.30 2.33 15.22
C SER A 79 -7.76 3.75 15.57
N LEU A 80 -8.82 4.21 14.91
CA LEU A 80 -9.47 5.47 15.26
C LEU A 80 -9.98 5.42 16.70
N THR A 81 -9.74 6.49 17.45
CA THR A 81 -10.27 6.65 18.80
C THR A 81 -11.78 6.91 18.75
N PRO A 82 -12.53 6.66 19.84
CA PRO A 82 -13.99 6.78 19.83
C PRO A 82 -14.54 8.18 19.49
N ASP A 83 -13.75 9.23 19.71
CA ASP A 83 -14.09 10.62 19.39
C ASP A 83 -13.76 11.01 17.93
N ALA A 84 -13.07 10.14 17.19
CA ALA A 84 -12.62 10.44 15.85
C ALA A 84 -13.80 10.58 14.88
N ARG A 85 -13.78 11.66 14.09
CA ARG A 85 -14.78 11.93 13.06
C ARG A 85 -14.11 12.23 11.74
N LEU A 86 -14.55 11.56 10.69
CA LEU A 86 -14.20 11.93 9.32
C LEU A 86 -14.89 13.25 9.00
N LEU A 87 -14.11 14.24 8.55
CA LEU A 87 -14.65 15.54 8.13
C LEU A 87 -15.21 15.50 6.71
N THR A 88 -14.77 14.53 5.90
CA THR A 88 -15.26 14.27 4.55
C THR A 88 -15.20 12.77 4.24
N ASN A 89 -15.87 12.34 3.18
CA ASN A 89 -15.68 10.98 2.65
C ASN A 89 -14.24 10.79 2.15
N PRO A 90 -13.63 9.61 2.37
CA PRO A 90 -12.31 9.29 1.83
C PRO A 90 -12.25 9.53 0.32
N ARG A 91 -11.14 10.13 -0.12
CA ARG A 91 -10.85 10.37 -1.53
C ARG A 91 -9.60 9.61 -1.93
N LYS A 92 -9.57 9.16 -3.18
CA LYS A 92 -8.40 8.56 -3.79
C LYS A 92 -7.23 9.55 -3.73
N VAL A 93 -6.09 9.08 -3.23
CA VAL A 93 -4.84 9.83 -3.18
C VAL A 93 -3.94 9.39 -4.33
N TRP A 94 -3.76 8.08 -4.46
CA TRP A 94 -2.82 7.47 -5.39
C TRP A 94 -3.28 6.07 -5.78
N SER A 95 -2.97 5.66 -7.00
CA SER A 95 -3.11 4.26 -7.44
C SER A 95 -1.82 3.84 -8.10
N GLY A 96 -1.35 2.65 -7.79
CA GLY A 96 -0.22 2.02 -8.47
C GLY A 96 -0.68 0.80 -9.25
N CYS A 97 0.11 0.47 -10.27
CA CYS A 97 0.01 -0.75 -11.04
C CYS A 97 1.35 -1.48 -10.93
N CYS A 98 1.31 -2.80 -10.79
CA CYS A 98 2.48 -3.66 -10.67
C CYS A 98 2.89 -4.28 -12.02
N ASP A 99 2.27 -3.84 -13.12
CA ASP A 99 2.55 -4.30 -14.48
C ASP A 99 3.58 -3.47 -15.25
N THR A 100 4.00 -2.31 -14.72
CA THR A 100 4.98 -1.40 -15.35
C THR A 100 6.41 -1.69 -14.93
#